data_AF-A0A535MLZ7-F1
#
_entry.id   AF-A0A535MLZ7-F1
#
_cell.length_a   1.000
_cell.length_b   1.000
_cell.length_c   1.000
_cell.angle_alpha   90.00
_cell.angle_beta   90.00
_cell.angle_gamma   90.00
#
_symmetry.space_group_name_H-M   'P 1'
#
loop_
_entity.id
_entity.type
_entity.pdbx_description
1 polymer ?
#
loop_
_entity_poly.entity_id
_entity_poly.type
_entity_poly.pdbx_seq_one_letter_code
_entity_poly.pdbx_strand_id
1 'polypeptide(L)'
;MEAEYLDDEEVIALYNQVRTGRKQWPTGIWSSPAALQYAVTIFDYWIHNVMGWKSWPEARKRVNPVVLEEHRLADIVEQVLVPEFGEDWLDFEVVLNESMRLSEDPEWQTDLADRQERVEAAFEHAFEQLIGSTQKEPRLLSTYHRFRNHLLRMWSAFQEAQAEREKAQRDAATKFWKDLRLVRSSRSTSGETWSIVNHEDERLGEVTMVWGEPHPYCVVVLDERVPEGEWEQVVYRLEQEVFIEEPGLISFAIWHKSFIGEYYRCVDCGELHSQFDDDTAADLRLDLPDDEND
;
A
#
# COMPACT_ATOMS: atom_id res chain seq x y z
N MET A 1 -15.39 22.49 6.06
CA MET A 1 -14.58 22.01 4.93
C MET A 1 -14.21 20.59 5.30
N GLU A 2 -14.70 19.61 4.56
CA GLU A 2 -14.07 18.29 4.59
C GLU A 2 -12.60 18.50 4.22
N ALA A 3 -11.69 17.96 5.04
CA ALA A 3 -10.28 17.99 4.69
C ALA A 3 -10.12 17.04 3.51
N GLU A 4 -9.96 17.59 2.31
CA GLU A 4 -9.55 16.83 1.14
C GLU A 4 -8.15 16.31 1.43
N TYR A 5 -8.05 15.01 1.70
CA TYR A 5 -6.78 14.33 1.88
C TYR A 5 -6.13 14.18 0.51
N LEU A 6 -4.84 14.50 0.45
CA LEU A 6 -4.04 14.33 -0.76
C LEU A 6 -3.56 12.88 -0.82
N ASP A 7 -3.65 12.26 -1.98
CA ASP A 7 -2.97 11.00 -2.22
C ASP A 7 -1.45 11.18 -2.38
N ASP A 8 -0.71 10.08 -2.52
CA ASP A 8 0.76 10.13 -2.59
C ASP A 8 1.27 10.90 -3.82
N GLU A 9 0.60 10.80 -4.98
CA GLU A 9 0.99 11.51 -6.19
C GLU A 9 0.77 13.03 -6.05
N GLU A 10 -0.37 13.41 -5.48
CA GLU A 10 -0.72 14.80 -5.21
C GLU A 10 0.22 15.45 -4.21
N VAL A 11 0.63 14.72 -3.16
CA VAL A 11 1.62 15.15 -2.18
C VAL A 11 2.99 15.35 -2.83
N ILE A 12 3.44 14.41 -3.67
CA ILE A 12 4.72 14.51 -4.39
C ILE A 12 4.71 15.68 -5.38
N ALA A 13 3.59 15.86 -6.10
CA ALA A 13 3.42 16.98 -7.02
C ALA A 13 3.49 18.33 -6.28
N LEU A 14 2.83 18.42 -5.13
CA LEU A 14 2.88 19.58 -4.26
C LEU A 14 4.32 19.85 -3.78
N TYR A 15 5.02 18.82 -3.29
CA TYR A 15 6.41 18.95 -2.86
C TYR A 15 7.32 19.48 -3.97
N ASN A 16 7.20 18.95 -5.20
CA ASN A 16 8.00 19.43 -6.33
C ASN A 16 7.74 20.91 -6.66
N GLN A 17 6.49 21.38 -6.52
CA GLN A 17 6.17 22.80 -6.67
C GLN A 17 6.80 23.64 -5.57
N VAL A 18 6.81 23.16 -4.32
CA VAL A 18 7.40 23.88 -3.19
C VAL A 18 8.93 23.92 -3.27
N ARG A 19 9.56 22.78 -3.53
CA ARG A 19 11.02 22.65 -3.68
C ARG A 19 11.57 23.54 -4.79
N THR A 20 10.84 23.66 -5.90
CA THR A 20 11.23 24.53 -7.03
C THR A 20 10.86 26.01 -6.83
N GLY A 21 10.28 26.37 -5.68
CA GLY A 21 9.89 27.74 -5.35
C GLY A 21 8.67 28.25 -6.11
N ARG A 22 7.95 27.36 -6.83
CA ARG A 22 6.72 27.71 -7.57
C ARG A 22 5.52 27.88 -6.64
N LYS A 23 5.55 27.26 -5.46
CA LYS A 23 4.49 27.32 -4.45
C LYS A 23 5.11 27.36 -3.04
N GLN A 24 4.32 27.77 -2.05
CA GLN A 24 4.64 27.58 -0.63
C GLN A 24 3.79 26.45 -0.07
N TRP A 25 4.22 25.87 1.06
CA TRP A 25 3.42 24.90 1.78
C TRP A 25 2.03 25.47 2.10
N PRO A 26 0.93 24.75 1.81
CA PRO A 26 -0.41 25.19 2.16
C PRO A 26 -0.52 25.44 3.67
N THR A 27 -1.20 26.52 4.05
CA THR A 27 -1.38 26.83 5.48
C THR A 27 -2.14 25.72 6.18
N GLY A 28 -1.56 25.19 7.27
CA GLY A 28 -2.17 24.14 8.08
C GLY A 28 -1.98 22.71 7.57
N ILE A 29 -1.21 22.50 6.48
CA ILE A 29 -0.93 21.14 5.96
C ILE A 29 -0.27 20.25 7.03
N TRP A 30 0.62 20.81 7.85
CA TRP A 30 1.30 20.09 8.94
C TRP A 30 0.47 19.97 10.21
N SER A 31 -0.73 20.54 10.26
CA SER A 31 -1.71 20.32 11.32
C SER A 31 -2.80 19.32 10.91
N SER A 32 -2.71 18.78 9.70
CA SER A 32 -3.60 17.74 9.20
C SER A 32 -3.38 16.43 9.97
N PRO A 33 -4.44 15.63 10.21
CA PRO A 33 -4.28 14.24 10.68
C PRO A 33 -3.37 13.39 9.78
N ALA A 34 -3.26 13.72 8.50
CA ALA A 34 -2.39 13.02 7.54
C ALA A 34 -0.97 13.60 7.43
N ALA A 35 -0.60 14.59 8.25
CA ALA A 35 0.69 15.26 8.15
C ALA A 35 1.89 14.31 8.22
N LEU A 36 1.81 13.26 9.05
CA LEU A 36 2.86 12.26 9.16
C LEU A 36 2.99 11.42 7.88
N GLN A 37 1.86 10.98 7.31
CA GLN A 37 1.87 10.25 6.04
C GLN A 37 2.50 11.09 4.94
N TYR A 38 2.09 12.35 4.81
CA TYR A 38 2.66 13.27 3.82
C TYR A 38 4.17 13.45 4.02
N ALA A 39 4.63 13.59 5.27
CA ALA A 39 6.04 13.71 5.58
C ALA A 39 6.83 12.47 5.13
N VAL A 40 6.36 11.28 5.46
CA VAL A 40 7.01 10.01 5.07
C VAL A 40 7.06 9.86 3.55
N THR A 41 5.93 10.08 2.85
CA THR A 41 5.86 10.03 1.38
C THR A 41 6.85 11.01 0.73
N ILE A 42 6.92 12.25 1.23
CA ILE A 42 7.85 13.27 0.71
C ILE A 42 9.30 12.86 0.95
N PHE A 43 9.64 12.36 2.14
CA PHE A 43 11.01 11.99 2.46
C PHE A 43 11.48 10.78 1.67
N ASP A 44 10.63 9.78 1.48
CA ASP A 44 10.97 8.61 0.68
C ASP A 44 11.25 9.00 -0.78
N TYR A 45 10.33 9.75 -1.39
CA TYR A 45 10.50 10.32 -2.74
C TYR A 45 11.75 11.20 -2.83
N TRP A 46 12.02 12.04 -1.83
CA TRP A 46 13.18 12.91 -1.83
C TRP A 46 14.49 12.12 -1.79
N ILE A 47 14.59 11.11 -0.92
CA ILE A 47 15.78 10.27 -0.77
C ILE A 47 16.05 9.50 -2.06
N HIS A 48 15.04 8.82 -2.60
CA HIS A 48 15.20 7.90 -3.72
C HIS A 48 15.21 8.62 -5.08
N ASN A 49 14.28 9.56 -5.31
CA ASN A 49 14.08 10.15 -6.64
C ASN A 49 14.78 11.50 -6.81
N VAL A 50 14.82 12.34 -5.77
CA VAL A 50 15.46 13.66 -5.88
C VAL A 50 16.96 13.56 -5.62
N MET A 51 17.36 12.84 -4.57
CA MET A 51 18.76 12.71 -4.18
C MET A 51 19.46 11.50 -4.81
N GLY A 52 18.70 10.49 -5.26
CA GLY A 52 19.26 9.28 -5.86
C GLY A 52 20.06 8.43 -4.87
N TRP A 53 19.77 8.54 -3.57
CA TRP A 53 20.41 7.73 -2.54
C TRP A 53 19.77 6.35 -2.51
N LYS A 54 20.57 5.32 -2.29
CA LYS A 54 20.10 3.94 -2.45
C LYS A 54 19.36 3.41 -1.22
N SER A 55 19.53 4.07 -0.07
CA SER A 55 18.92 3.63 1.17
C SER A 55 18.91 4.71 2.25
N TRP A 56 18.03 4.55 3.23
CA TRP A 56 17.96 5.37 4.44
C TRP A 56 19.29 5.41 5.23
N PRO A 57 20.02 4.30 5.44
CA PRO A 57 21.37 4.35 6.03
C PRO A 57 22.38 5.21 5.26
N GLU A 58 22.27 5.29 3.93
CA GLU A 58 23.09 6.20 3.12
C GLU A 58 22.63 7.65 3.32
N ALA A 59 21.32 7.90 3.30
CA ALA A 59 20.72 9.20 3.57
C ALA A 59 21.17 9.77 4.91
N ARG A 60 21.11 8.95 5.98
CA ARG A 60 21.54 9.32 7.34
C ARG A 60 22.91 10.00 7.41
N LYS A 61 23.85 9.57 6.58
CA LYS A 61 25.23 10.10 6.57
C LYS A 61 25.35 11.45 5.88
N ARG A 62 24.34 11.85 5.11
CA ARG A 62 24.37 13.01 4.20
C ARG A 62 23.36 14.08 4.58
N VAL A 63 22.22 13.70 5.15
CA VAL A 63 21.20 14.64 5.65
C VAL A 63 21.80 15.51 6.74
N ASN A 64 21.62 16.81 6.58
CA ASN A 64 22.01 17.83 7.54
C ASN A 64 21.10 19.06 7.37
N PRO A 65 21.07 20.02 8.32
CA PRO A 65 20.17 21.16 8.25
C PRO A 65 20.28 21.98 6.96
N VAL A 66 21.49 22.11 6.39
CA VAL A 66 21.68 22.87 5.14
C VAL A 66 20.97 22.18 3.98
N VAL A 67 21.13 20.87 3.85
CA VAL A 67 20.48 20.06 2.82
C VAL A 67 18.95 20.08 2.99
N LEU A 68 18.45 20.04 4.23
CA LEU A 68 17.01 20.12 4.50
C LEU A 68 16.43 21.48 4.09
N GLU A 69 17.14 22.58 4.38
CA GLU A 69 16.74 23.93 3.97
C GLU A 69 16.76 24.11 2.45
N GLU A 70 17.83 23.67 1.79
CA GLU A 70 17.97 23.72 0.32
C GLU A 70 16.80 23.02 -0.39
N HIS A 71 16.29 21.94 0.21
CA HIS A 71 15.20 21.13 -0.35
C HIS A 71 13.82 21.46 0.23
N ARG A 72 13.67 22.52 1.05
CA ARG A 72 12.41 22.95 1.68
C ARG A 72 11.76 21.90 2.59
N LEU A 73 12.58 21.10 3.25
CA LEU A 73 12.17 20.02 4.16
C LEU A 73 12.28 20.39 5.64
N ALA A 74 12.94 21.51 5.99
CA ALA A 74 13.13 21.94 7.37
C ALA A 74 11.80 22.06 8.13
N ASP A 75 10.79 22.69 7.52
CA ASP A 75 9.45 22.82 8.10
C ASP A 75 8.81 21.46 8.42
N ILE A 76 9.01 20.45 7.56
CA ILE A 76 8.48 19.09 7.76
C ILE A 76 9.16 18.45 8.97
N VAL A 77 10.48 18.59 9.08
CA VAL A 77 11.24 18.05 10.21
C VAL A 77 10.79 18.71 11.51
N GLU A 78 10.71 20.04 11.55
CA GLU A 78 10.40 20.78 12.78
C GLU A 78 8.94 20.63 13.22
N GLN A 79 7.99 20.56 12.28
CA GLN A 79 6.57 20.57 12.59
C GLN A 79 5.95 19.16 12.65
N VAL A 80 6.60 18.16 12.06
CA VAL A 80 6.07 16.79 11.98
C VAL A 80 7.04 15.79 12.61
N LEU A 81 8.24 15.64 12.06
CA LEU A 81 9.11 14.50 12.44
C LEU A 81 9.72 14.65 13.84
N VAL A 82 10.13 15.85 14.26
CA VAL A 82 10.66 16.07 15.62
C VAL A 82 9.56 15.97 16.69
N PRO A 83 8.36 16.57 16.51
CA PRO A 83 7.25 16.36 17.44
C PRO A 83 6.85 14.90 17.57
N GLU A 84 6.85 14.14 16.47
CA GLU A 84 6.52 12.73 16.49
C GLU A 84 7.66 11.89 17.04
N PHE A 85 8.86 11.91 16.46
CA PHE A 85 9.93 10.94 16.75
C PHE A 85 11.07 11.48 17.63
N GLY A 86 11.08 12.79 17.91
CA GLY A 86 12.14 13.49 18.63
C GLY A 86 13.32 13.90 17.73
N GLU A 87 14.38 14.44 18.35
CA GLU A 87 15.57 14.91 17.61
C GLU A 87 16.29 13.78 16.86
N ASP A 88 16.13 12.54 17.32
CA ASP A 88 16.71 11.33 16.72
C ASP A 88 15.82 10.75 15.59
N TRP A 89 14.89 11.52 15.01
CA TRP A 89 13.91 11.04 14.03
C TRP A 89 14.55 10.30 12.84
N LEU A 90 15.72 10.74 12.37
CA LEU A 90 16.38 10.12 11.23
C LEU A 90 16.96 8.74 11.61
N ASP A 91 17.40 8.58 12.85
CA ASP A 91 17.82 7.28 13.38
C ASP A 91 16.62 6.35 13.53
N PHE A 92 15.46 6.90 13.91
CA PHE A 92 14.20 6.14 13.95
C PHE A 92 13.80 5.65 12.57
N GLU A 93 13.77 6.52 11.55
CA GLU A 93 13.41 6.15 10.18
C GLU A 93 14.33 5.06 9.61
N VAL A 94 15.63 5.18 9.86
CA VAL A 94 16.63 4.20 9.44
C VAL A 94 16.38 2.83 10.09
N VAL A 95 16.08 2.82 11.39
CA VAL A 95 15.77 1.57 12.10
C VAL A 95 14.44 1.01 11.63
N LEU A 96 13.40 1.83 11.48
CA LEU A 96 12.06 1.42 11.04
C LEU A 96 12.12 0.75 9.66
N ASN A 97 12.72 1.40 8.68
CA ASN A 97 12.82 0.87 7.32
C ASN A 97 13.60 -0.46 7.26
N GLU A 98 14.70 -0.57 8.01
CA GLU A 98 15.43 -1.84 8.08
C GLU A 98 14.62 -2.92 8.82
N SER A 99 13.86 -2.55 9.85
CA SER A 99 12.99 -3.49 10.57
C SER A 99 11.90 -4.05 9.65
N MET A 100 11.26 -3.19 8.85
CA MET A 100 10.25 -3.62 7.87
C MET A 100 10.87 -4.54 6.83
N ARG A 101 12.00 -4.13 6.22
CA ARG A 101 12.74 -4.97 5.25
C ARG A 101 13.11 -6.33 5.83
N LEU A 102 13.64 -6.39 7.05
CA LEU A 102 14.02 -7.63 7.71
C LEU A 102 12.79 -8.49 8.01
N SER A 103 11.69 -7.90 8.49
CA SER A 103 10.47 -8.64 8.82
C SER A 103 9.85 -9.35 7.61
N GLU A 104 10.19 -8.91 6.41
CA GLU A 104 9.74 -9.44 5.12
C GLU A 104 10.80 -10.32 4.44
N ASP A 105 12.04 -10.31 4.93
CA ASP A 105 13.17 -11.05 4.34
C ASP A 105 13.03 -12.56 4.63
N PRO A 106 12.79 -13.40 3.59
CA PRO A 106 12.61 -14.84 3.79
C PRO A 106 13.87 -15.55 4.31
N GLU A 107 15.05 -14.96 4.10
CA GLU A 107 16.32 -15.48 4.59
C GLU A 107 16.56 -15.11 6.06
N TRP A 108 15.91 -14.06 6.55
CA TRP A 108 15.95 -13.63 7.94
C TRP A 108 14.99 -14.49 8.79
N GLN A 109 15.43 -15.72 9.07
CA GLN A 109 14.64 -16.72 9.79
C GLN A 109 14.52 -16.39 11.28
N THR A 110 13.35 -15.91 11.69
CA THR A 110 12.89 -15.99 13.08
C THR A 110 11.82 -17.07 13.18
N ASP A 111 11.94 -17.99 14.14
CA ASP A 111 10.93 -19.04 14.40
C ASP A 111 9.74 -18.46 15.17
N LEU A 112 9.16 -17.38 14.63
CA LEU A 112 8.10 -16.59 15.22
C LEU A 112 6.89 -16.60 14.27
N ALA A 113 5.79 -17.20 14.72
CA ALA A 113 4.57 -17.28 13.93
C ALA A 113 3.75 -15.97 13.98
N ASP A 114 3.85 -15.23 15.09
CA ASP A 114 3.13 -13.97 15.25
C ASP A 114 3.83 -12.82 14.52
N ARG A 115 3.05 -12.05 13.74
CA ARG A 115 3.60 -10.94 12.93
C ARG A 115 4.12 -9.80 13.80
N GLN A 116 3.47 -9.50 14.92
CA GLN A 116 3.93 -8.46 15.82
C GLN A 116 5.25 -8.87 16.47
N GLU A 117 5.37 -10.11 16.94
CA GLU A 117 6.62 -10.64 17.51
C GLU A 117 7.77 -10.60 16.48
N ARG A 118 7.50 -10.92 15.20
CA ARG A 118 8.49 -10.78 14.11
C ARG A 118 8.95 -9.34 13.90
N VAL A 119 8.01 -8.39 13.87
CA VAL A 119 8.33 -6.96 13.70
C VAL A 119 9.11 -6.42 14.90
N GLU A 120 8.76 -6.82 16.12
CA GLU A 120 9.51 -6.45 17.33
C GLU A 120 10.93 -7.04 17.33
N ALA A 121 11.09 -8.30 16.92
CA ALA A 121 12.40 -8.93 16.78
C ALA A 121 13.25 -8.26 15.70
N ALA A 122 12.63 -7.86 14.59
CA ALA A 122 13.31 -7.18 13.48
C ALA A 122 13.80 -5.81 13.93
N PHE A 123 12.96 -5.11 14.69
CA PHE A 123 13.31 -3.86 15.32
C PHE A 123 14.47 -3.97 16.30
N GLU A 124 14.44 -4.95 17.21
CA GLU A 124 15.54 -5.13 18.16
C GLU A 124 16.86 -5.42 17.43
N HIS A 125 16.81 -6.28 16.41
CA HIS A 125 17.97 -6.58 15.57
C HIS A 125 18.49 -5.35 14.83
N ALA A 126 17.61 -4.63 14.12
CA ALA A 126 17.97 -3.44 13.36
C ALA A 126 18.54 -2.34 14.25
N PHE A 127 17.93 -2.12 15.43
CA PHE A 127 18.43 -1.16 16.41
C PHE A 127 19.85 -1.51 16.87
N GLU A 128 20.09 -2.77 17.23
CA GLU A 128 21.40 -3.21 17.69
C GLU A 128 22.47 -3.09 16.60
N GLN A 129 22.13 -3.41 15.34
CA GLN A 129 23.05 -3.33 14.21
C GLN A 129 23.36 -1.90 13.77
N LEU A 130 22.37 -1.00 13.77
CA LEU A 130 22.49 0.34 13.18
C LEU A 130 22.86 1.43 14.20
N ILE A 131 22.37 1.29 15.43
CA ILE A 131 22.55 2.27 16.51
C ILE A 131 23.50 1.74 17.57
N GLY A 132 23.28 0.51 18.03
CA GLY A 132 24.12 -0.17 19.01
C GLY A 132 23.34 -0.89 20.09
N SER A 133 24.05 -1.71 20.87
CA SER A 133 23.45 -2.59 21.88
C SER A 133 23.15 -1.83 23.17
N THR A 134 21.88 -1.83 23.62
CA THR A 134 21.48 -1.26 24.91
C THR A 134 22.13 -1.95 26.10
N GLN A 135 22.52 -3.24 25.95
CA GLN A 135 23.23 -4.00 26.97
C GLN A 135 24.68 -3.53 27.13
N LYS A 136 25.33 -3.10 26.05
CA LYS A 136 26.71 -2.60 26.06
C LYS A 136 26.76 -1.10 26.37
N GLU A 137 25.75 -0.35 25.94
CA GLU A 137 25.66 1.09 26.10
C GLU A 137 24.32 1.50 26.74
N PRO A 138 24.22 1.50 28.09
CA PRO A 138 22.97 1.78 28.80
C PRO A 138 22.35 3.16 28.49
N ARG A 139 23.15 4.11 28.00
CA ARG A 139 22.67 5.42 27.54
C ARG A 139 21.66 5.32 26.39
N LEU A 140 21.71 4.25 25.59
CA LEU A 140 20.83 4.02 24.46
C LEU A 140 19.44 3.52 24.88
N LEU A 141 19.26 3.13 26.15
CA LEU A 141 18.02 2.54 26.63
C LEU A 141 16.82 3.49 26.47
N SER A 142 17.01 4.79 26.69
CA SER A 142 15.95 5.79 26.52
C SER A 142 15.54 5.95 25.05
N THR A 143 16.49 5.99 24.13
CA THR A 143 16.24 6.04 22.68
C THR A 143 15.56 4.77 22.20
N TYR A 144 16.05 3.60 22.62
CA TYR A 144 15.44 2.30 22.31
C TYR A 144 13.97 2.25 22.74
N HIS A 145 13.65 2.60 23.98
CA HIS A 145 12.27 2.59 24.45
C HIS A 145 11.39 3.60 23.72
N ARG A 146 11.92 4.77 23.37
CA ARG A 146 11.19 5.75 22.56
C ARG A 146 10.82 5.13 21.21
N PHE A 147 11.81 4.63 20.48
CA PHE A 147 11.62 4.06 19.14
C PHE A 147 10.67 2.85 19.18
N ARG A 148 10.88 1.92 20.12
CA ARG A 148 9.99 0.77 20.31
C ARG A 148 8.55 1.21 20.58
N ASN A 149 8.34 2.20 21.45
CA ASN A 149 6.99 2.69 21.75
C ASN A 149 6.34 3.41 20.55
N HIS A 150 7.13 4.03 19.65
CA HIS A 150 6.61 4.57 18.39
C HIS A 150 6.21 3.46 17.44
N LEU A 151 7.08 2.48 17.22
CA LEU A 151 6.79 1.31 16.39
C LEU A 151 5.50 0.61 16.83
N LEU A 152 5.35 0.35 18.12
CA LEU A 152 4.15 -0.33 18.64
C LEU A 152 2.88 0.51 18.47
N ARG A 153 2.95 1.84 18.62
CA ARG A 153 1.80 2.71 18.35
C ARG A 153 1.43 2.72 16.87
N MET A 154 2.41 2.82 15.98
CA MET A 154 2.19 2.73 14.54
C MET A 154 1.59 1.38 14.16
N TRP A 155 2.10 0.29 14.75
CA TRP A 155 1.58 -1.06 14.52
C TRP A 155 0.13 -1.21 14.99
N SER A 156 -0.21 -0.74 16.19
CA SER A 156 -1.59 -0.76 16.68
C SER A 156 -2.52 0.07 15.80
N ALA A 157 -2.09 1.27 15.38
CA ALA A 157 -2.87 2.10 14.46
C ALA A 157 -3.08 1.42 13.10
N PHE A 158 -2.05 0.73 12.58
CA PHE A 158 -2.15 -0.06 11.36
C PHE A 158 -3.16 -1.22 11.52
N GLN A 159 -3.11 -1.95 12.63
CA GLN A 159 -4.08 -3.02 12.92
C GLN A 159 -5.52 -2.50 13.04
N GLU A 160 -5.71 -1.36 13.70
CA GLU A 160 -7.01 -0.70 13.82
C GLU A 160 -7.54 -0.26 12.45
N ALA A 161 -6.71 0.38 11.63
CA ALA A 161 -7.07 0.79 10.27
C ALA A 161 -7.45 -0.42 9.38
N GLN A 162 -6.68 -1.51 9.47
CA GLN A 162 -6.99 -2.76 8.77
C GLN A 162 -8.33 -3.35 9.26
N ALA A 163 -8.59 -3.35 10.57
CA ALA A 163 -9.85 -3.85 11.13
C ALA A 163 -11.06 -2.98 10.72
N GLU A 164 -10.93 -1.65 10.76
CA GLU A 164 -11.96 -0.72 10.29
C GLU A 164 -12.25 -0.90 8.80
N ARG A 165 -11.20 -1.07 7.99
CA ARG A 165 -11.34 -1.36 6.56
C ARG A 165 -12.04 -2.69 6.31
N GLU A 166 -11.63 -3.74 7.01
CA GLU A 166 -12.25 -5.07 6.85
C GLU A 166 -13.72 -5.02 7.27
N LYS A 167 -14.06 -4.25 8.31
CA LYS A 167 -15.44 -3.97 8.69
C LYS A 167 -16.19 -3.20 7.59
N ALA A 168 -15.61 -2.14 7.03
CA ALA A 168 -16.22 -1.38 5.94
C ALA A 168 -16.45 -2.26 4.69
N GLN A 169 -15.51 -3.14 4.35
CA GLN A 169 -15.66 -4.13 3.28
C GLN A 169 -16.79 -5.12 3.58
N ARG A 170 -16.88 -5.64 4.82
CA ARG A 170 -18.01 -6.50 5.24
C ARG A 170 -19.35 -5.79 5.12
N ASP A 171 -19.44 -4.54 5.55
CA ASP A 171 -20.68 -3.75 5.50
C ASP A 171 -21.08 -3.46 4.05
N ALA A 172 -20.11 -3.12 3.18
CA ALA A 172 -20.32 -2.94 1.74
C ALA A 172 -20.79 -4.24 1.07
N ALA A 173 -20.13 -5.37 1.36
CA ALA A 173 -20.50 -6.68 0.85
C ALA A 173 -21.91 -7.07 1.31
N THR A 174 -22.25 -6.83 2.58
CA THR A 174 -23.58 -7.13 3.12
C THR A 174 -24.66 -6.32 2.40
N LYS A 175 -24.39 -5.06 2.09
CA LYS A 175 -25.30 -4.20 1.35
C LYS A 175 -25.46 -4.66 -0.10
N PHE A 176 -24.35 -4.96 -0.77
CA PHE A 176 -24.33 -5.42 -2.17
C PHE A 176 -25.08 -6.76 -2.34
N TRP A 177 -24.78 -7.73 -1.47
CA TRP A 177 -25.34 -9.08 -1.54
C TRP A 177 -26.74 -9.21 -0.93
N LYS A 178 -27.33 -8.13 -0.41
CA LYS A 178 -28.62 -8.17 0.29
C LYS A 178 -29.73 -8.83 -0.54
N ASP A 179 -29.82 -8.46 -1.82
CA ASP A 179 -30.84 -8.92 -2.76
C ASP A 179 -30.26 -9.81 -3.88
N LEU A 180 -28.99 -10.20 -3.74
CA LEU A 180 -28.24 -11.03 -4.69
C LEU A 180 -27.80 -12.35 -4.05
N ARG A 181 -27.62 -13.38 -4.87
CA ARG A 181 -27.08 -14.67 -4.45
C ARG A 181 -26.05 -15.15 -5.45
N LEU A 182 -24.97 -15.72 -4.93
CA LEU A 182 -24.00 -16.46 -5.72
C LEU A 182 -24.40 -17.94 -5.75
N VAL A 183 -24.78 -18.44 -6.91
CA VAL A 183 -25.25 -19.81 -7.09
C VAL A 183 -24.25 -20.58 -7.94
N ARG A 184 -23.64 -21.63 -7.37
CA ARG A 184 -22.72 -22.49 -8.11
C ARG A 184 -23.48 -23.28 -9.17
N SER A 185 -23.11 -23.11 -10.44
CA SER A 185 -23.71 -23.79 -11.58
C SER A 185 -22.94 -25.05 -12.00
N SER A 186 -21.61 -25.04 -11.86
CA SER A 186 -20.78 -26.20 -12.19
C SER A 186 -19.57 -26.33 -11.25
N ARG A 187 -19.09 -27.58 -11.07
CA ARG A 187 -17.85 -27.89 -10.35
C ARG A 187 -17.12 -29.02 -11.06
N SER A 188 -15.87 -28.79 -11.41
CA SER A 188 -15.00 -29.77 -12.04
C SER A 188 -13.59 -29.68 -11.46
N THR A 189 -12.74 -30.65 -11.80
CA THR A 189 -11.33 -30.66 -11.40
C THR A 189 -10.52 -29.52 -12.02
N SER A 190 -10.97 -28.95 -13.14
CA SER A 190 -10.27 -27.90 -13.89
C SER A 190 -10.95 -26.53 -13.77
N GLY A 191 -12.06 -26.42 -13.04
CA GLY A 191 -12.75 -25.15 -12.89
C GLY A 191 -14.12 -25.25 -12.23
N GLU A 192 -14.62 -24.09 -11.80
CA GLU A 192 -15.93 -23.90 -11.19
C GLU A 192 -16.65 -22.74 -11.87
N THR A 193 -17.97 -22.77 -11.88
CA THR A 193 -18.78 -21.69 -12.43
C THR A 193 -19.88 -21.33 -11.46
N TRP A 194 -20.13 -20.04 -11.31
CA TRP A 194 -21.22 -19.48 -10.51
C TRP A 194 -22.03 -18.48 -11.34
N SER A 195 -23.28 -18.31 -10.94
CA SER A 195 -24.17 -17.27 -11.45
C SER A 195 -24.52 -16.33 -10.32
N ILE A 196 -24.50 -15.03 -10.61
CA ILE A 196 -25.01 -14.00 -9.71
C ILE A 196 -26.47 -13.80 -10.10
N VAL A 197 -27.39 -14.08 -9.17
CA VAL A 197 -28.84 -13.99 -9.41
C VAL A 197 -29.51 -13.11 -8.37
N ASN A 198 -30.58 -12.43 -8.76
CA ASN A 198 -31.41 -11.68 -7.81
C ASN A 198 -32.44 -12.59 -7.08
N HIS A 199 -33.36 -11.98 -6.35
CA HIS A 199 -34.45 -12.66 -5.66
C HIS A 199 -35.52 -13.24 -6.61
N GLU A 200 -35.56 -12.79 -7.86
CA GLU A 200 -36.47 -13.27 -8.92
C GLU A 200 -35.80 -14.33 -9.82
N ASP A 201 -34.62 -14.82 -9.44
CA ASP A 201 -33.77 -15.74 -10.22
C ASP A 201 -33.31 -15.19 -11.58
N GLU A 202 -33.37 -13.87 -11.77
CA GLU A 202 -32.75 -13.22 -12.94
C GLU A 202 -31.23 -13.22 -12.78
N ARG A 203 -30.54 -13.64 -13.83
CA ARG A 203 -29.09 -13.65 -13.90
C ARG A 203 -28.55 -12.24 -14.17
N LEU A 204 -27.71 -11.75 -13.26
CA LEU A 204 -27.02 -10.46 -13.33
C LEU A 204 -25.51 -10.60 -13.51
N GLY A 205 -24.99 -11.83 -13.53
CA GLY A 205 -23.57 -12.07 -13.80
C GLY A 205 -23.20 -13.54 -13.85
N GLU A 206 -21.97 -13.78 -14.27
CA GLU A 206 -21.32 -15.08 -14.34
C GLU A 206 -19.92 -14.96 -13.76
N VAL A 207 -19.53 -15.94 -12.95
CA VAL A 207 -18.17 -16.10 -12.48
C VAL A 207 -17.67 -17.44 -12.97
N THR A 208 -16.51 -17.47 -13.60
CA THR A 208 -15.83 -18.70 -14.01
C THR A 208 -14.44 -18.74 -13.39
N MET A 209 -14.19 -19.73 -12.55
CA MET A 209 -12.85 -20.04 -12.05
C MET A 209 -12.25 -21.16 -12.88
N VAL A 210 -11.02 -20.98 -13.33
CA VAL A 210 -10.23 -21.99 -14.03
C VAL A 210 -9.05 -22.37 -13.15
N TRP A 211 -8.98 -23.65 -12.81
CA TRP A 211 -7.91 -24.25 -12.03
C TRP A 211 -6.84 -24.80 -12.98
N GLY A 212 -5.62 -24.25 -12.97
CA GLY A 212 -4.57 -24.73 -13.85
C GLY A 212 -3.31 -23.85 -13.91
N GLU A 213 -2.40 -24.22 -14.81
CA GLU A 213 -1.13 -23.52 -15.04
C GLU A 213 -1.29 -22.34 -16.03
N PRO A 214 -0.49 -21.26 -15.90
CA PRO A 214 0.57 -21.08 -14.91
C PRO A 214 0.06 -20.70 -13.51
N HIS A 215 -1.15 -20.14 -13.39
CA HIS A 215 -1.79 -19.77 -12.12
C HIS A 215 -3.33 -19.87 -12.26
N PRO A 216 -4.08 -20.09 -11.16
CA PRO A 216 -5.54 -20.04 -11.17
C PRO A 216 -6.06 -18.67 -11.64
N TYR A 217 -7.13 -18.69 -12.43
CA TYR A 217 -7.67 -17.49 -13.07
C TYR A 217 -9.19 -17.42 -12.93
N CYS A 218 -9.70 -16.24 -12.61
CA CYS A 218 -11.12 -15.99 -12.39
C CYS A 218 -11.64 -14.93 -13.36
N VAL A 219 -12.65 -15.28 -14.16
CA VAL A 219 -13.39 -14.35 -15.01
C VAL A 219 -14.70 -13.99 -14.32
N VAL A 220 -14.94 -12.70 -14.17
CA VAL A 220 -16.19 -12.15 -13.64
C VAL A 220 -16.85 -11.32 -14.73
N VAL A 221 -18.03 -11.73 -15.19
CA VAL A 221 -18.83 -11.01 -16.18
C VAL A 221 -20.08 -10.48 -15.49
N LEU A 222 -20.27 -9.16 -15.52
CA LEU A 222 -21.36 -8.46 -14.84
C LEU A 222 -22.29 -7.77 -15.83
N ASP A 223 -23.59 -7.87 -15.58
CA ASP A 223 -24.64 -7.13 -16.27
C ASP A 223 -24.59 -5.64 -15.88
N GLU A 224 -25.02 -4.75 -16.79
CA GLU A 224 -25.03 -3.30 -16.55
C GLU A 224 -25.92 -2.84 -15.39
N ARG A 225 -26.82 -3.72 -14.94
CA ARG A 225 -27.66 -3.49 -13.75
C ARG A 225 -26.87 -3.60 -12.45
N VAL A 226 -25.65 -4.16 -12.47
CA VAL A 226 -24.73 -4.14 -11.34
C VAL A 226 -24.00 -2.79 -11.35
N PRO A 227 -24.07 -1.99 -10.27
CA PRO A 227 -23.41 -0.69 -10.23
C PRO A 227 -21.89 -0.77 -10.44
N GLU A 228 -21.35 0.23 -11.13
CA GLU A 228 -19.92 0.43 -11.30
C GLU A 228 -19.24 0.67 -9.95
N GLY A 229 -18.11 -0.01 -9.70
CA GLY A 229 -17.39 0.05 -8.41
C GLY A 229 -17.95 -0.82 -7.28
N GLU A 230 -18.86 -1.75 -7.59
CA GLU A 230 -19.31 -2.78 -6.63
C GLU A 230 -18.81 -4.19 -7.00
N TRP A 231 -18.01 -4.33 -8.06
CA TRP A 231 -17.46 -5.62 -8.52
C TRP A 231 -16.46 -6.22 -7.52
N GLU A 232 -15.81 -5.38 -6.72
CA GLU A 232 -14.91 -5.78 -5.63
C GLU A 232 -15.64 -6.64 -4.60
N GLN A 233 -16.96 -6.41 -4.42
CA GLN A 233 -17.80 -7.21 -3.53
C GLN A 233 -18.05 -8.62 -4.07
N VAL A 234 -17.93 -8.81 -5.38
CA VAL A 234 -17.98 -10.12 -6.03
C VAL A 234 -16.72 -10.91 -5.72
N VAL A 235 -15.55 -10.28 -5.89
CA VAL A 235 -14.25 -10.86 -5.54
C VAL A 235 -14.20 -11.21 -4.06
N TYR A 236 -14.59 -10.27 -3.19
CA TYR A 236 -14.64 -10.47 -1.74
C TYR A 236 -15.51 -11.69 -1.35
N ARG A 237 -16.65 -11.89 -2.00
CA ARG A 237 -17.51 -13.05 -1.72
C ARG A 237 -16.92 -14.35 -2.26
N LEU A 238 -16.27 -14.33 -3.41
CA LEU A 238 -15.64 -15.51 -4.00
C LEU A 238 -14.51 -16.04 -3.12
N GLU A 239 -13.69 -15.15 -2.56
CA GLU A 239 -12.60 -15.52 -1.65
C GLU A 239 -13.09 -16.20 -0.36
N GLN A 240 -14.33 -15.96 0.05
CA GLN A 240 -14.95 -16.68 1.18
C GLN A 240 -15.47 -18.07 0.79
N GLU A 241 -15.86 -18.25 -0.47
CA GLU A 241 -16.43 -19.50 -0.99
C GLU A 241 -15.36 -20.46 -1.51
N VAL A 242 -14.22 -19.91 -1.92
CA VAL A 242 -13.09 -20.61 -2.52
C VAL A 242 -11.95 -20.67 -1.50
N PHE A 243 -11.52 -21.89 -1.17
CA PHE A 243 -10.35 -22.05 -0.32
C PHE A 243 -9.09 -21.88 -1.18
N ILE A 244 -8.35 -20.79 -0.93
CA ILE A 244 -7.06 -20.51 -1.57
C ILE A 244 -6.00 -20.66 -0.49
N GLU A 245 -5.04 -21.56 -0.70
CA GLU A 245 -3.98 -21.82 0.29
C GLU A 245 -3.00 -20.65 0.41
N GLU A 246 -2.74 -19.92 -0.68
CA GLU A 246 -1.86 -18.75 -0.71
C GLU A 246 -2.57 -17.54 -1.35
N PRO A 247 -2.73 -16.42 -0.61
CA PRO A 247 -3.24 -15.17 -1.17
C PRO A 247 -2.42 -14.72 -2.38
N GLY A 248 -3.05 -14.04 -3.34
CA GLY A 248 -2.38 -13.44 -4.51
C GLY A 248 -2.08 -14.38 -5.69
N LEU A 249 -2.37 -15.68 -5.58
CA LEU A 249 -2.25 -16.61 -6.70
C LEU A 249 -3.33 -16.45 -7.79
N ILE A 250 -4.48 -15.86 -7.45
CA ILE A 250 -5.60 -15.73 -8.39
C ILE A 250 -5.57 -14.36 -9.07
N SER A 251 -5.56 -14.39 -10.40
CA SER A 251 -5.83 -13.21 -11.22
C SER A 251 -7.32 -13.13 -11.57
N PHE A 252 -7.90 -11.94 -11.49
CA PHE A 252 -9.31 -11.66 -11.74
C PHE A 252 -9.45 -10.78 -12.98
N ALA A 253 -10.09 -11.29 -14.03
CA ALA A 253 -10.56 -10.45 -15.13
C ALA A 253 -12.01 -10.05 -14.91
N ILE A 254 -12.24 -8.74 -14.85
CA ILE A 254 -13.54 -8.16 -14.60
C ILE A 254 -14.05 -7.55 -15.89
N TRP A 255 -15.19 -8.05 -16.37
CA TRP A 255 -15.88 -7.60 -17.56
C TRP A 255 -17.22 -7.01 -17.15
N HIS A 256 -17.32 -5.71 -17.23
CA HIS A 256 -18.54 -4.94 -17.04
C HIS A 256 -18.79 -4.09 -18.30
N LYS A 257 -20.03 -3.68 -18.56
CA LYS A 257 -20.33 -2.92 -19.77
C LYS A 257 -19.55 -1.59 -19.87
N SER A 258 -19.27 -0.96 -18.73
CA SER A 258 -18.49 0.29 -18.64
C SER A 258 -16.99 0.08 -18.46
N PHE A 259 -16.54 -1.14 -18.13
CA PHE A 259 -15.20 -1.36 -17.59
C PHE A 259 -14.66 -2.76 -17.89
N ILE A 260 -13.40 -2.85 -18.32
CA ILE A 260 -12.66 -4.10 -18.46
C ILE A 260 -11.31 -3.93 -17.80
N GLY A 261 -10.91 -4.86 -16.93
CA GLY A 261 -9.57 -4.86 -16.35
C GLY A 261 -9.19 -6.19 -15.71
N GLU A 262 -7.89 -6.34 -15.48
CA GLU A 262 -7.29 -7.50 -14.83
C GLU A 262 -6.69 -7.07 -13.50
N TYR A 263 -6.99 -7.83 -12.45
CA TYR A 263 -6.63 -7.51 -11.08
C TYR A 263 -6.01 -8.71 -10.37
N TYR A 264 -5.21 -8.45 -9.35
CA TYR A 264 -4.74 -9.47 -8.42
C TYR A 264 -4.74 -8.92 -7.00
N ARG A 265 -4.87 -9.80 -6.01
CA ARG A 265 -4.71 -9.39 -4.61
C ARG A 265 -3.23 -9.37 -4.26
N CYS A 266 -2.69 -8.21 -3.91
CA CYS A 266 -1.32 -8.11 -3.43
C CYS A 266 -1.22 -8.79 -2.06
N VAL A 267 -0.19 -9.63 -1.90
CA VAL A 267 0.09 -10.34 -0.65
C VAL A 267 0.51 -9.36 0.46
N ASP A 268 1.11 -8.24 0.09
CA ASP A 268 1.75 -7.31 1.02
C ASP A 268 0.77 -6.32 1.64
N CYS A 269 -0.04 -5.64 0.81
CA CYS A 269 -1.04 -4.67 1.26
C CYS A 269 -2.45 -5.27 1.40
N GLY A 270 -2.70 -6.46 0.85
CA GLY A 270 -4.01 -7.10 0.82
C GLY A 270 -5.01 -6.45 -0.14
N GLU A 271 -4.59 -5.48 -0.95
CA GLU A 271 -5.45 -4.75 -1.90
C GLU A 271 -5.53 -5.40 -3.27
N LEU A 272 -6.55 -5.05 -4.05
CA LEU A 272 -6.67 -5.42 -5.46
C LEU A 272 -5.91 -4.40 -6.31
N HIS A 273 -4.81 -4.84 -6.93
CA HIS A 273 -4.03 -4.03 -7.86
C HIS A 273 -4.36 -4.41 -9.30
N SER A 274 -4.36 -3.41 -10.18
CA SER A 274 -4.46 -3.61 -11.63
C SER A 274 -3.19 -4.24 -12.17
N GLN A 275 -3.31 -5.24 -13.03
CA GLN A 275 -2.16 -5.80 -13.77
C GLN A 275 -1.69 -4.89 -14.91
N PHE A 276 -2.51 -3.91 -15.31
CA PHE A 276 -2.19 -3.00 -16.42
C PHE A 276 -1.49 -1.71 -16.00
N ASP A 277 -1.17 -1.51 -14.73
CA ASP A 277 -0.55 -0.26 -14.22
C ASP A 277 0.99 -0.25 -14.22
N ASP A 278 1.63 -1.13 -14.98
CA ASP A 278 3.02 -0.91 -15.43
C ASP A 278 3.02 -0.41 -16.89
N ASP A 279 2.96 0.92 -17.05
CA ASP A 279 3.76 1.71 -18.00
C ASP A 279 3.89 1.23 -19.47
N THR A 280 2.87 0.63 -20.08
CA THR A 280 2.94 0.18 -21.49
C THR A 280 2.41 1.20 -22.52
N ALA A 281 1.88 2.34 -22.08
CA ALA A 281 1.48 3.43 -22.98
C ALA A 281 2.65 4.34 -23.40
N ALA A 282 3.80 4.28 -22.71
CA ALA A 282 4.99 5.05 -23.06
C ALA A 282 5.77 4.43 -24.24
N ASP A 283 5.74 3.10 -24.41
CA ASP A 283 6.54 2.37 -25.40
C ASP A 283 5.86 2.13 -26.77
N LEU A 284 4.62 2.58 -26.95
CA LEU A 284 3.87 2.47 -28.22
C LEU A 284 3.73 3.81 -28.98
N ARG A 285 4.61 4.78 -28.72
CA ARG A 285 4.81 5.90 -29.65
C ARG A 285 5.64 5.42 -30.82
N LEU A 286 4.96 5.00 -31.89
CA LEU A 286 5.57 4.97 -33.21
C LEU A 286 5.94 6.42 -33.56
N ASP A 287 7.22 6.75 -33.50
CA ASP A 287 7.78 7.94 -34.14
C ASP A 287 7.51 7.81 -35.64
N LEU A 288 6.40 8.38 -36.10
CA LEU A 288 6.18 8.60 -37.51
C LEU A 288 7.11 9.75 -37.92
N PRO A 289 8.03 9.55 -38.89
CA PRO A 289 8.86 10.63 -39.37
C PRO A 289 7.98 11.70 -40.02
N ASP A 290 8.22 12.95 -39.62
CA ASP A 290 7.68 14.15 -40.27
C ASP A 290 8.05 14.11 -41.77
N ASP A 291 7.07 13.87 -42.63
CA ASP A 291 7.15 14.18 -44.05
C ASP A 291 7.04 15.71 -44.23
N GLU A 292 8.15 16.41 -44.00
CA GLU A 292 8.40 17.72 -44.62
C GLU A 292 9.46 17.55 -45.72
N ASN A 293 9.00 17.29 -46.94
CA ASN A 293 9.63 17.73 -48.19
C ASN A 293 8.67 17.49 -49.38
N ASP A 294 7.76 18.45 -49.61
CA ASP A 294 7.53 19.10 -50.92
C ASP A 294 6.61 20.32 -50.79
#